data_AF-A0A3N2PLY2-F1
#
_entry.id   AF-A0A3N2PLY2-F1
#
_cell.length_a   1.000
_cell.length_b   1.000
_cell.length_c   1.000
_cell.angle_alpha   90.00
_cell.angle_beta   90.00
_cell.angle_gamma   90.00
#
_symmetry.space_group_name_H-M   'P 1'
#
loop_
_entity.id
_entity.type
_entity.pdbx_description
1 polymer ?
#
loop_
_entity_poly.entity_id
_entity_poly.type
_entity_poly.pdbx_seq_one_letter_code
_entity_poly.pdbx_strand_id
1 'polypeptide(L)'
;MGYYDEDGNYRSLRQGLKNLADRLVPEDRQDPVVDRDVRETRTSVSTRSRPCPPKQGPYLPNTVTIPCHHIRMGDFLMLQGRPCQVIRISTSAATGQYRYLGVDLFTKQLHEESSFISNPEPSVVVQTMLGPVFKQYRVLDMADGRVVAMTETGDVKQGMPVIEQSNLWERLRRAFESGRGSVRVLVLDDGGRELAVDMKVIHGSRL
;
A
#
# COMPACT_ATOMS: atom_id res chain seq x y z
N MET A 1 -6.63 13.38 27.80
CA MET A 1 -6.95 14.73 27.29
C MET A 1 -5.71 15.57 27.45
N GLY A 2 -5.06 15.89 26.34
CA GLY A 2 -3.87 16.74 26.25
C GLY A 2 -3.96 17.54 24.95
N TYR A 3 -3.19 18.61 24.84
CA TYR A 3 -3.17 19.48 23.67
C TYR A 3 -1.73 19.66 23.19
N TYR A 4 -1.58 20.01 21.92
CA TYR A 4 -0.29 20.39 21.35
C TYR A 4 -0.18 21.91 21.39
N ASP A 5 1.00 22.42 21.76
CA ASP A 5 1.31 23.84 21.62
C ASP A 5 1.71 24.17 20.17
N GLU A 6 1.79 25.47 19.83
CA GLU A 6 2.09 25.95 18.47
C GLU A 6 3.50 25.57 18.00
N ASP A 7 4.37 25.14 18.93
CA ASP A 7 5.70 24.59 18.67
C ASP A 7 5.69 23.05 18.47
N GLY A 8 4.52 22.41 18.48
CA GLY A 8 4.34 20.99 18.19
C GLY A 8 4.66 20.05 19.35
N ASN A 9 4.82 20.56 20.57
CA ASN A 9 5.07 19.74 21.76
C ASN A 9 3.76 19.32 22.44
N TYR A 10 3.64 18.02 22.75
CA TYR A 10 2.46 17.47 23.42
C TYR A 10 2.48 17.76 24.93
N ARG A 11 1.44 18.44 25.42
CA ARG A 11 1.23 18.75 26.84
C ARG A 11 0.06 17.93 27.37
N SER A 12 0.29 17.13 28.40
CA SER A 12 -0.78 16.39 29.08
C SER A 12 -1.40 17.23 30.19
N LEU A 13 -2.74 17.36 30.18
CA LEU A 13 -3.48 18.20 31.13
C LEU A 13 -3.42 17.68 32.58
N ARG A 14 -2.88 16.46 32.79
CA ARG A 14 -2.74 15.83 34.11
C ARG A 14 -1.40 16.11 34.79
N GLN A 15 -0.44 16.71 34.08
CA GLN A 15 0.89 16.98 34.66
C GLN A 15 0.93 18.28 35.48
N GLY A 16 -0.08 19.15 35.37
CA GLY A 16 -0.14 20.45 36.06
C GLY A 16 -0.59 20.41 37.53
N LEU A 17 -1.02 19.27 38.06
CA LEU A 17 -1.55 19.15 39.44
C LEU A 17 -0.59 18.51 40.45
N LYS A 18 0.64 18.14 40.04
CA LYS A 18 1.60 17.46 40.93
C LYS A 18 2.62 18.36 41.64
N ASN A 19 2.64 19.67 41.35
CA ASN A 19 3.64 20.59 41.91
C ASN A 19 3.06 21.63 42.89
N LEU A 20 1.92 21.34 43.53
CA LEU A 20 1.29 22.26 44.49
C LEU A 20 0.84 21.60 45.80
N ALA A 21 1.15 20.32 46.03
CA ALA A 21 0.82 19.61 47.26
C ALA A 21 2.02 19.46 48.23
N ASP A 22 3.10 20.24 48.03
CA ASP A 22 4.32 20.16 48.83
C ASP A 22 4.54 21.40 49.71
N ARG A 23 3.45 21.93 50.25
CA ARG A 23 3.46 22.89 51.36
C ARG A 23 2.23 22.65 52.22
N LEU A 24 2.39 21.89 53.29
CA LEU A 24 1.96 22.24 54.65
C LEU A 24 2.00 20.99 55.57
N VAL A 25 2.67 21.19 56.72
CA VAL A 25 2.63 20.47 58.01
C VAL A 25 3.82 19.53 58.35
N PRO A 26 4.44 19.66 59.56
CA PRO A 26 5.76 19.12 59.92
C PRO A 26 5.76 17.99 61.00
N GLU A 27 6.97 17.48 61.28
CA GLU A 27 7.44 16.62 62.41
C GLU A 27 6.84 15.19 62.47
N ASP A 28 7.57 14.09 62.72
CA ASP A 28 8.67 13.86 63.65
C ASP A 28 9.30 12.44 63.43
N ARG A 29 10.53 12.24 63.94
CA ARG A 29 11.23 10.96 64.31
C ARG A 29 12.08 10.14 63.32
N GLN A 30 13.39 10.42 63.38
CA GLN A 30 14.53 9.55 63.78
C GLN A 30 14.54 8.05 63.43
N ASP A 31 15.52 7.61 62.61
CA ASP A 31 16.77 6.96 63.09
C ASP A 31 17.76 6.66 61.92
N PRO A 32 19.09 6.48 62.18
CA PRO A 32 20.15 6.78 61.20
C PRO A 32 21.08 5.59 60.81
N VAL A 33 22.01 5.89 59.89
CA VAL A 33 23.31 5.23 59.60
C VAL A 33 23.31 4.04 58.63
N VAL A 34 23.89 4.18 57.43
CA VAL A 34 25.29 3.79 57.09
C VAL A 34 25.76 4.56 55.85
N ASP A 35 26.83 5.31 56.04
CA ASP A 35 27.60 6.03 55.04
C ASP A 35 28.58 5.07 54.32
N ARG A 36 28.62 5.11 52.99
CA ARG A 36 29.75 4.55 52.21
C ARG A 36 30.00 5.38 50.96
N ASP A 37 31.14 6.06 51.00
CA ASP A 37 31.76 6.88 49.99
C ASP A 37 31.85 6.26 48.59
N VAL A 38 31.42 7.08 47.63
CA VAL A 38 32.13 7.51 46.40
C VAL A 38 32.95 6.45 45.64
N ARG A 39 32.42 6.05 44.48
CA ARG A 39 33.23 5.98 43.25
C ARG A 39 32.39 6.19 42.00
N GLU A 40 32.67 7.29 41.30
CA GLU A 40 32.11 7.63 40.00
C GLU A 40 32.27 6.47 39.01
N THR A 41 31.17 6.06 38.36
CA THR A 41 31.25 5.39 37.06
C THR A 41 30.07 5.83 36.22
N ARG A 42 30.34 6.78 35.32
CA ARG A 42 29.40 7.22 34.28
C ARG A 42 28.87 6.01 33.51
N THR A 43 27.61 5.66 33.73
CA THR A 43 26.86 4.79 32.81
C THR A 43 25.66 5.57 32.31
N SER A 44 25.78 6.00 31.05
CA SER A 44 24.76 6.67 30.27
C SER A 44 23.49 5.82 30.22
N VAL A 45 22.38 6.41 30.69
CA VAL A 45 21.04 5.86 30.56
C VAL A 45 20.72 5.78 29.06
N SER A 46 20.77 4.56 28.53
CA SER A 46 20.31 4.25 27.18
C SER A 46 18.83 4.61 27.09
N THR A 47 18.55 5.61 26.27
CA THR A 47 17.22 6.08 25.92
C THR A 47 16.40 4.93 25.37
N ARG A 48 15.24 4.69 25.97
CA ARG A 48 14.23 3.75 25.46
C ARG A 48 13.97 4.08 23.99
N SER A 49 14.38 3.18 23.10
CA SER A 49 14.07 3.27 21.68
C SER A 49 12.57 3.27 21.51
N ARG A 50 12.06 4.32 20.84
CA ARG A 50 10.70 4.36 20.33
C ARG A 50 10.48 3.13 19.44
N PRO A 51 9.32 2.47 19.47
CA PRO A 51 9.01 1.43 18.50
C PRO A 51 9.10 2.04 17.10
N CYS A 52 10.06 1.57 16.31
CA CYS A 52 10.11 1.87 14.89
C CYS A 52 8.79 1.37 14.27
N PRO A 53 8.14 2.13 13.37
CA PRO A 53 7.09 1.57 12.55
C PRO A 53 7.65 0.35 11.80
N PRO A 54 6.83 -0.69 11.55
CA PRO A 54 7.28 -1.86 10.81
C PRO A 54 7.88 -1.36 9.49
N LYS A 55 9.07 -1.87 9.15
CA LYS A 55 9.74 -1.59 7.88
C LYS A 55 8.80 -2.00 6.76
N GLN A 56 8.00 -1.06 6.29
CA GLN A 56 7.20 -1.19 5.09
C GLN A 56 8.20 -1.58 3.99
N GLY A 57 7.91 -2.68 3.30
CA GLY A 57 8.69 -3.10 2.14
C GLY A 57 8.82 -1.94 1.13
N PRO A 58 9.74 -2.03 0.16
CA PRO A 58 9.98 -0.95 -0.78
C PRO A 58 8.65 -0.44 -1.34
N TYR A 59 8.31 0.83 -1.04
CA TYR A 59 7.12 1.46 -1.59
C TYR A 59 7.30 1.58 -3.08
N LEU A 60 6.76 0.61 -3.81
CA LEU A 60 6.59 0.73 -5.23
C LEU A 60 5.46 1.76 -5.45
N PRO A 61 5.71 2.89 -6.14
CA PRO A 61 4.66 3.84 -6.44
C PRO A 61 3.56 3.16 -7.27
N ASN A 62 2.32 3.65 -7.17
CA ASN A 62 1.15 3.10 -7.88
C ASN A 62 0.81 1.64 -7.53
N THR A 63 1.00 1.25 -6.27
CA THR A 63 0.60 -0.07 -5.77
C THR A 63 -0.37 0.04 -4.60
N VAL A 64 -1.20 -0.99 -4.44
CA VAL A 64 -2.15 -1.14 -3.33
C VAL A 64 -1.92 -2.46 -2.63
N THR A 65 -2.12 -2.48 -1.31
CA THR A 65 -2.01 -3.69 -0.52
C THR A 65 -3.30 -4.50 -0.65
N ILE A 66 -3.18 -5.76 -1.08
CA ILE A 66 -4.31 -6.68 -1.26
C ILE A 66 -4.15 -7.83 -0.25
N PRO A 67 -5.16 -8.08 0.61
CA PRO A 67 -5.17 -9.26 1.47
C PRO A 67 -5.18 -10.54 0.64
N CYS A 68 -4.32 -11.50 1.00
CA CYS A 68 -4.13 -12.72 0.20
C CYS A 68 -5.42 -13.54 0.00
N HIS A 69 -6.37 -13.49 0.93
CA HIS A 69 -7.65 -14.20 0.82
C HIS A 69 -8.58 -13.67 -0.28
N HIS A 70 -8.34 -12.45 -0.79
CA HIS A 70 -9.09 -11.89 -1.93
C HIS A 70 -8.51 -12.26 -3.30
N ILE A 71 -7.27 -12.78 -3.34
CA ILE A 71 -6.55 -13.00 -4.60
C ILE A 71 -7.02 -14.31 -5.25
N ARG A 72 -7.23 -14.28 -6.56
CA ARG A 72 -7.63 -15.42 -7.40
C ARG A 72 -6.72 -15.56 -8.62
N MET A 73 -6.81 -16.72 -9.27
CA MET A 73 -6.16 -16.92 -10.57
C MET A 73 -6.74 -15.94 -11.58
N GLY A 74 -5.87 -15.32 -12.39
CA GLY A 74 -6.22 -14.27 -13.33
C GLY A 74 -6.09 -12.85 -12.79
N ASP A 75 -5.95 -12.65 -11.47
CA ASP A 75 -5.73 -11.33 -10.89
C ASP A 75 -4.35 -10.77 -11.24
N PHE A 76 -4.19 -9.45 -11.11
CA PHE A 76 -2.91 -8.77 -11.33
C PHE A 76 -2.23 -8.45 -10.00
N LEU A 77 -0.97 -8.88 -9.87
CA LEU A 77 -0.12 -8.58 -8.71
C LEU A 77 1.20 -8.00 -9.17
N MET A 78 1.85 -7.27 -8.28
CA MET A 78 3.24 -6.88 -8.42
C MET A 78 4.11 -8.04 -7.95
N LEU A 79 4.80 -8.70 -8.89
CA LEU A 79 5.78 -9.74 -8.60
C LEU A 79 7.17 -9.22 -9.00
N GLN A 80 8.10 -9.18 -8.05
CA GLN A 80 9.47 -8.67 -8.23
C GLN A 80 9.48 -7.24 -8.83
N GLY A 81 8.51 -6.42 -8.43
CA GLY A 81 8.35 -5.05 -8.93
C GLY A 81 7.69 -4.91 -10.30
N ARG A 82 7.20 -6.00 -10.90
CA ARG A 82 6.56 -6.01 -12.22
C ARG A 82 5.09 -6.40 -12.13
N PRO A 83 4.20 -5.78 -12.93
CA PRO A 83 2.81 -6.21 -12.98
C PRO A 83 2.68 -7.54 -13.73
N CYS A 84 2.22 -8.57 -13.02
CA CYS A 84 2.07 -9.92 -13.52
C CYS A 84 0.63 -10.40 -13.34
N GLN A 85 0.13 -11.20 -14.28
CA GLN A 85 -1.11 -11.94 -14.13
C GLN A 85 -0.85 -13.25 -13.40
N VAL A 86 -1.59 -13.51 -12.32
CA VAL A 86 -1.46 -14.74 -11.52
C VAL A 86 -1.97 -15.93 -12.31
N ILE A 87 -1.11 -16.93 -12.49
CA ILE A 87 -1.46 -18.20 -13.15
C ILE A 87 -1.52 -19.37 -12.18
N ARG A 88 -0.87 -19.25 -11.01
CA ARG A 88 -0.86 -20.29 -9.99
C ARG A 88 -0.65 -19.70 -8.60
N ILE A 89 -1.41 -20.23 -7.64
CA ILE A 89 -1.29 -19.92 -6.22
C ILE A 89 -0.88 -21.20 -5.51
N SER A 90 0.14 -21.12 -4.66
CA SER A 90 0.63 -22.23 -3.85
C SER A 90 0.92 -21.76 -2.43
N THR A 91 1.03 -22.68 -1.49
CA THR A 91 1.41 -22.37 -0.10
C THR A 91 2.74 -23.02 0.20
N SER A 92 3.68 -22.26 0.74
CA SER A 92 4.98 -22.73 1.17
C SER A 92 4.82 -23.63 2.39
N ALA A 93 5.21 -24.91 2.27
CA ALA A 93 5.13 -25.86 3.37
C ALA A 93 6.00 -25.46 4.58
N ALA A 94 7.11 -24.76 4.35
CA ALA A 94 8.04 -24.36 5.40
C ALA A 94 7.55 -23.13 6.21
N THR A 95 6.86 -22.18 5.55
CA THR A 95 6.54 -20.87 6.14
C THR A 95 5.05 -20.58 6.25
N GLY A 96 4.19 -21.40 5.62
CA GLY A 96 2.76 -21.12 5.50
C GLY A 96 2.42 -19.90 4.65
N GLN A 97 3.40 -19.30 3.97
CA GLN A 97 3.20 -18.15 3.09
C GLN A 97 2.58 -18.57 1.77
N TYR A 98 1.71 -17.72 1.21
CA TYR A 98 1.31 -17.88 -0.17
C TYR A 98 2.47 -17.56 -1.09
N ARG A 99 2.56 -18.28 -2.19
CA ARG A 99 3.53 -18.12 -3.27
C ARG A 99 2.73 -18.02 -4.56
N TYR A 100 2.93 -16.90 -5.25
CA TYR A 100 2.24 -16.56 -6.48
C TYR A 100 3.22 -16.71 -7.63
N LEU A 101 2.82 -17.46 -8.64
CA LEU A 101 3.49 -17.52 -9.93
C LEU A 101 2.62 -16.75 -10.93
N GLY A 102 3.22 -15.79 -11.62
CA GLY A 102 2.53 -14.97 -12.60
C GLY A 102 3.34 -14.74 -13.86
N VAL A 103 2.64 -14.32 -14.92
CA VAL A 103 3.23 -13.93 -16.20
C VAL A 103 3.27 -12.41 -16.28
N ASP A 104 4.45 -11.81 -16.50
CA ASP A 104 4.60 -10.37 -16.74
C ASP A 104 3.80 -9.95 -17.98
N LEU A 105 3.02 -8.89 -17.84
CA LEU A 105 2.11 -8.41 -18.89
C LEU A 105 2.83 -7.83 -20.10
N PHE A 106 4.05 -7.32 -19.92
CA PHE A 106 4.86 -6.66 -20.93
C PHE A 106 5.94 -7.57 -21.52
N THR A 107 6.64 -8.34 -20.69
CA THR A 107 7.76 -9.19 -21.13
C THR A 107 7.34 -10.63 -21.40
N LYS A 108 6.16 -11.03 -20.90
CA LYS A 108 5.65 -12.43 -20.94
C LYS A 108 6.55 -13.43 -20.21
N GLN A 109 7.45 -12.96 -19.35
CA GLN A 109 8.29 -13.81 -18.50
C GLN A 109 7.55 -14.27 -17.25
N LEU A 110 7.97 -15.40 -16.70
CA LEU A 110 7.42 -15.96 -15.47
C LEU A 110 8.14 -15.37 -14.26
N HIS A 111 7.36 -14.85 -13.30
CA HIS A 111 7.87 -14.35 -12.02
C HIS A 111 7.18 -15.04 -10.86
N GLU A 112 7.94 -15.26 -9.80
CA GLU A 112 7.47 -15.87 -8.57
C GLU A 112 7.81 -14.98 -7.37
N GLU A 113 6.83 -14.76 -6.49
CA GLU A 113 7.02 -14.04 -5.23
C GLU A 113 6.13 -14.60 -4.11
N SER A 114 6.64 -14.54 -2.88
CA SER A 114 5.93 -14.94 -1.66
C SER A 114 5.20 -13.77 -1.01
N SER A 115 4.05 -14.03 -0.40
CA SER A 115 3.27 -13.07 0.38
C SER A 115 4.05 -12.49 1.55
N PHE A 116 3.77 -11.22 1.84
CA PHE A 116 4.27 -10.54 3.03
C PHE A 116 3.38 -10.90 4.23
N ILE A 117 4.01 -11.30 5.34
CA ILE A 117 3.32 -11.50 6.62
C ILE A 117 3.60 -10.29 7.51
N SER A 118 2.55 -9.73 8.10
CA SER A 118 2.65 -8.67 9.10
C SER A 118 1.75 -8.97 10.30
N ASN A 119 2.18 -8.53 11.48
CA ASN A 119 1.46 -8.71 12.74
C ASN A 119 1.16 -7.32 13.33
N PRO A 120 0.10 -6.63 12.87
CA PRO A 120 -0.21 -5.27 13.32
C PRO A 120 -0.63 -5.23 14.80
N GLU A 121 -1.28 -6.29 15.29
CA GLU A 121 -1.70 -6.43 16.68
C GLU A 121 -1.45 -7.86 17.19
N PRO A 122 -1.35 -8.07 18.53
CA PRO A 122 -1.27 -9.41 19.10
C PRO A 122 -2.42 -10.30 18.61
N SER A 123 -2.10 -11.52 18.17
CA SER A 123 -3.05 -12.49 17.60
C SER A 123 -3.63 -12.15 16.22
N VAL A 124 -3.25 -11.01 15.63
CA VAL A 124 -3.67 -10.63 14.27
C VAL A 124 -2.52 -10.91 13.31
N VAL A 125 -2.71 -11.86 12.40
CA VAL A 125 -1.76 -12.17 11.33
C VAL A 125 -2.39 -11.78 10.00
N VAL A 126 -1.74 -10.86 9.29
CA VAL A 126 -2.20 -10.38 7.99
C VAL A 126 -1.18 -10.79 6.94
N GLN A 127 -1.66 -11.53 5.93
CA GLN A 127 -0.89 -11.87 4.74
C GLN A 127 -1.37 -11.04 3.57
N THR A 128 -0.47 -10.32 2.92
CA THR A 128 -0.79 -9.40 1.83
C THR A 128 0.18 -9.53 0.66
N MET A 129 -0.29 -9.15 -0.51
CA MET A 129 0.51 -8.87 -1.69
C MET A 129 0.29 -7.43 -2.14
N LEU A 130 1.14 -6.96 -3.04
CA LEU A 130 0.94 -5.69 -3.72
C LEU A 130 0.22 -5.96 -5.05
N GLY A 131 -0.85 -5.22 -5.30
CA GLY A 131 -1.50 -5.12 -6.61
C GLY A 131 -1.20 -3.78 -7.27
N PRO A 132 -1.23 -3.70 -8.61
CA PRO A 132 -1.05 -2.44 -9.30
C PRO A 132 -2.31 -1.55 -9.19
N VAL A 133 -2.10 -0.24 -9.24
CA VAL A 133 -3.18 0.74 -9.39
C VAL A 133 -3.44 0.96 -10.88
N PHE A 134 -4.70 0.79 -11.30
CA PHE A 134 -5.12 1.06 -12.66
C PHE A 134 -5.51 2.52 -12.84
N LYS A 135 -4.99 3.16 -13.88
CA LYS A 135 -5.44 4.47 -14.35
C LYS A 135 -6.66 4.29 -15.26
N GLN A 136 -7.59 5.23 -15.22
CA GLN A 136 -8.80 5.18 -16.05
C GLN A 136 -8.69 6.19 -17.18
N TYR A 137 -8.62 5.71 -18.43
CA TYR A 137 -8.57 6.58 -19.60
C TYR A 137 -9.87 6.49 -20.40
N ARG A 138 -10.34 7.63 -20.91
CA ARG A 138 -11.49 7.70 -21.80
C ARG A 138 -11.10 7.30 -23.21
N VAL A 139 -11.80 6.34 -23.77
CA VAL A 139 -11.59 5.96 -25.18
C VAL A 139 -12.14 7.06 -26.08
N LEU A 140 -11.29 7.58 -26.98
CA LEU A 140 -11.67 8.55 -27.99
C LEU A 140 -11.87 7.88 -29.34
N ASP A 141 -10.98 6.97 -29.71
CA ASP A 141 -11.01 6.26 -30.98
C ASP A 141 -10.31 4.88 -30.90
N MET A 142 -10.58 4.01 -31.86
CA MET A 142 -10.04 2.66 -31.96
C MET A 142 -9.66 2.33 -33.41
N ALA A 143 -8.39 1.96 -33.65
CA ALA A 143 -7.90 1.57 -34.97
C ALA A 143 -6.77 0.53 -34.84
N ASP A 144 -6.71 -0.44 -35.76
CA ASP A 144 -5.60 -1.39 -35.91
C ASP A 144 -5.14 -2.10 -34.62
N GLY A 145 -6.09 -2.51 -33.77
CA GLY A 145 -5.77 -3.18 -32.49
C GLY A 145 -5.22 -2.25 -31.40
N ARG A 146 -5.22 -0.94 -31.65
CA ARG A 146 -4.76 0.10 -30.73
C ARG A 146 -5.87 1.07 -30.39
N VAL A 147 -5.73 1.72 -29.24
CA VAL A 147 -6.71 2.68 -28.73
C VAL A 147 -6.09 4.06 -28.64
N VAL A 148 -6.85 5.06 -29.06
CA VAL A 148 -6.59 6.45 -28.71
C VAL A 148 -7.42 6.76 -27.47
N ALA A 149 -6.74 7.10 -26.38
CA ALA A 149 -7.38 7.37 -25.10
C ALA A 149 -6.96 8.73 -24.53
N MET A 150 -7.82 9.30 -23.70
CA MET A 150 -7.58 10.57 -23.02
C MET A 150 -7.49 10.32 -21.52
N THR A 151 -6.46 10.86 -20.89
CA THR A 151 -6.27 10.83 -19.44
C THR A 151 -7.29 11.74 -18.75
N GLU A 152 -7.37 11.65 -17.42
CA GLU A 152 -8.19 12.57 -16.61
C GLU A 152 -7.69 14.02 -16.68
N THR A 153 -6.40 14.22 -16.94
CA THR A 153 -5.77 15.55 -17.14
C THR A 153 -6.07 16.17 -18.50
N GLY A 154 -6.65 15.41 -19.45
CA GLY A 154 -6.94 15.85 -20.82
C GLY A 154 -5.84 15.52 -21.82
N ASP A 155 -4.77 14.84 -21.41
CA ASP A 155 -3.70 14.41 -22.32
C ASP A 155 -4.18 13.26 -23.21
N VAL A 156 -3.90 13.36 -24.51
CA VAL A 156 -4.30 12.34 -25.49
C VAL A 156 -3.14 11.37 -25.72
N LYS A 157 -3.35 10.11 -25.36
CA LYS A 157 -2.47 8.98 -25.60
C LYS A 157 -2.87 8.29 -26.89
N GLN A 158 -2.01 8.34 -27.90
CA GLN A 158 -2.22 7.69 -29.19
C GLN A 158 -1.54 6.33 -29.23
N GLY A 159 -2.15 5.38 -29.95
CA GLY A 159 -1.53 4.09 -30.25
C GLY A 159 -1.36 3.17 -29.03
N MET A 160 -2.15 3.35 -27.98
CA MET A 160 -2.05 2.56 -26.75
C MET A 160 -2.36 1.08 -27.04
N PRO A 161 -1.49 0.14 -26.63
CA PRO A 161 -1.73 -1.28 -26.83
C PRO A 161 -2.83 -1.77 -25.89
N VAL A 162 -3.60 -2.75 -26.38
CA VAL A 162 -4.62 -3.47 -25.61
C VAL A 162 -4.17 -4.90 -25.44
N ILE A 163 -4.36 -5.46 -24.25
CA ILE A 163 -4.06 -6.87 -24.01
C ILE A 163 -5.01 -7.78 -24.79
N GLU A 164 -4.48 -8.85 -25.37
CA GLU A 164 -5.27 -9.82 -26.17
C GLU A 164 -6.02 -10.85 -25.31
N GLN A 165 -6.10 -10.63 -24.00
CA GLN A 165 -6.73 -11.57 -23.07
C GLN A 165 -8.25 -11.35 -22.99
N SER A 166 -8.98 -12.44 -22.76
CA SER A 166 -10.43 -12.42 -22.50
C SER A 166 -11.25 -11.71 -23.59
N ASN A 167 -10.79 -11.77 -24.85
CA ASN A 167 -11.36 -11.08 -26.00
C ASN A 167 -11.64 -9.59 -25.72
N LEU A 168 -10.76 -8.93 -24.97
CA LEU A 168 -10.95 -7.55 -24.51
C LEU A 168 -11.17 -6.59 -25.69
N TRP A 169 -10.42 -6.74 -26.78
CA TRP A 169 -10.56 -5.91 -27.97
C TRP A 169 -11.98 -5.92 -28.55
N GLU A 170 -12.57 -7.11 -28.72
CA GLU A 170 -13.92 -7.23 -29.26
C GLU A 170 -14.97 -6.66 -28.32
N ARG A 171 -14.84 -6.94 -27.01
CA ARG A 171 -15.75 -6.39 -25.99
C ARG A 171 -15.67 -4.86 -25.98
N LEU A 172 -14.46 -4.31 -26.09
CA LEU A 172 -14.21 -2.88 -26.14
C LEU A 172 -14.82 -2.25 -27.39
N ARG A 173 -14.62 -2.86 -28.56
CA ARG A 173 -15.18 -2.40 -29.83
C ARG A 173 -16.70 -2.37 -29.79
N ARG A 174 -17.35 -3.44 -29.32
CA ARG A 174 -18.83 -3.50 -29.20
C ARG A 174 -19.36 -2.41 -28.26
N ALA A 175 -18.72 -2.22 -27.11
CA ALA A 175 -19.12 -1.16 -26.17
C ALA A 175 -18.91 0.24 -26.78
N PHE A 176 -17.81 0.45 -27.51
CA PHE A 176 -17.51 1.72 -28.16
C PHE A 176 -18.52 2.06 -29.25
N GLU A 177 -18.91 1.08 -30.08
CA GLU A 177 -19.96 1.23 -31.10
C GLU A 177 -21.32 1.55 -30.47
N SER A 178 -21.63 0.97 -29.30
CA SER A 178 -22.89 1.23 -28.57
C SER A 178 -22.93 2.59 -27.84
N GLY A 179 -21.77 3.19 -27.55
CA GLY A 179 -21.71 4.37 -26.69
C GLY A 179 -20.31 4.93 -26.47
N ARG A 180 -19.72 5.52 -27.50
CA ARG A 180 -18.34 6.05 -27.55
C ARG A 180 -17.87 6.81 -26.31
N GLY A 181 -18.72 7.66 -25.72
CA GLY A 181 -18.38 8.48 -24.55
C GLY A 181 -18.40 7.76 -23.19
N SER A 182 -19.04 6.59 -23.12
CA SER A 182 -19.26 5.83 -21.89
C SER A 182 -18.11 4.88 -21.55
N VAL A 183 -17.25 4.56 -22.52
CA VAL A 183 -16.22 3.55 -22.36
C VAL A 183 -14.97 4.13 -21.70
N ARG A 184 -14.49 3.46 -20.66
CA ARG A 184 -13.19 3.67 -20.04
C ARG A 184 -12.36 2.41 -20.16
N VAL A 185 -11.06 2.58 -20.33
CA VAL A 185 -10.08 1.48 -20.26
C VAL A 185 -9.27 1.62 -18.98
N LEU A 186 -9.02 0.48 -18.34
CA LEU A 186 -8.14 0.36 -17.19
C LEU A 186 -6.72 0.13 -17.72
N VAL A 187 -5.83 1.04 -17.36
CA VAL A 187 -4.46 1.10 -17.89
C VAL A 187 -3.48 0.87 -16.77
N LEU A 188 -2.53 -0.04 -17.03
CA LEU A 188 -1.34 -0.23 -16.22
C LEU A 188 -0.20 0.62 -16.76
N ASP A 189 0.58 1.16 -15.84
CA ASP A 189 1.77 1.97 -16.12
C ASP A 189 2.96 1.35 -15.38
N ASP A 190 3.91 0.83 -16.15
CA ASP A 190 5.17 0.26 -15.65
C ASP A 190 6.34 1.04 -16.23
N GLY A 191 6.86 2.00 -15.47
CA GLY A 191 8.03 2.80 -15.85
C GLY A 191 7.88 3.55 -17.18
N GLY A 192 6.68 4.03 -17.50
CA GLY A 192 6.38 4.76 -18.74
C GLY A 192 5.85 3.87 -19.88
N ARG A 193 5.75 2.56 -19.68
CA ARG A 193 5.03 1.66 -20.59
C ARG A 193 3.58 1.53 -20.14
N GLU A 194 2.67 1.97 -21.00
CA GLU A 194 1.23 1.89 -20.74
C GLU A 194 0.60 0.72 -21.49
N LEU A 195 -0.30 -0.01 -20.83
CA LEU A 195 -1.05 -1.13 -21.41
C LEU A 195 -2.49 -1.12 -20.90
N ALA A 196 -3.46 -1.16 -21.82
CA ALA A 196 -4.86 -1.36 -21.46
C ALA A 196 -5.13 -2.84 -21.15
N VAL A 197 -5.54 -3.11 -19.92
CA VAL A 197 -5.72 -4.48 -19.40
C VAL A 197 -7.17 -4.89 -19.20
N ASP A 198 -8.06 -3.91 -19.03
CA ASP A 198 -9.49 -4.16 -18.89
C ASP A 198 -10.31 -2.94 -19.31
N MET A 199 -11.64 -3.08 -19.31
CA MET A 199 -12.58 -2.04 -19.70
C MET A 199 -13.71 -1.88 -18.69
N LYS A 200 -14.23 -0.66 -18.59
CA LYS A 200 -15.38 -0.31 -17.76
C LYS A 200 -16.32 0.59 -18.55
N VAL A 201 -17.60 0.23 -18.58
CA VAL A 201 -18.64 1.05 -19.21
C VAL A 201 -19.34 1.89 -18.13
N ILE A 202 -19.26 3.21 -18.27
CA ILE A 202 -19.90 4.18 -17.39
C ILE A 202 -21.27 4.54 -17.96
N HIS A 203 -22.31 3.93 -17.42
CA HIS A 203 -23.70 4.23 -17.77
C HIS A 203 -24.11 5.53 -17.08
N GLY A 204 -24.31 6.61 -17.85
CA GLY A 204 -24.77 7.90 -17.29
C GLY A 204 -24.20 9.16 -17.94
N SER A 205 -23.17 9.06 -18.79
CA SER A 205 -22.65 10.23 -19.51
C SER A 205 -23.45 10.47 -20.80
N ARG A 206 -24.74 10.80 -20.68
CA ARG A 206 -25.48 11.50 -21.75
C ARG A 206 -25.03 12.96 -21.70
N LEU A 207 -24.03 13.29 -22.51
CA LEU A 207 -23.80 14.65 -22.99
C LEU A 207 -24.58 14.84 -24.28
#